data_AF-A0A958HHP1-F1
#
_entry.id   AF-A0A958HHP1-F1
#
_cell.length_a   1.000
_cell.length_b   1.000
_cell.length_c   1.000
_cell.angle_alpha   90.00
_cell.angle_beta   90.00
_cell.angle_gamma   90.00
#
_symmetry.space_group_name_H-M   'P 1'
#
loop_
_entity.id
_entity.type
_entity.pdbx_description
1 polymer ?
#
loop_
_entity_poly.entity_id
_entity_poly.type
_entity_poly.pdbx_seq_one_letter_code
_entity_poly.pdbx_strand_id
1 'polypeptide(L)'
;MASYSYLIADSDPGGYDGQYTDVAALISAKQSTWVSGDDVTIWIGKYGIGGATTLTPPAGVTVLMQPLATHEHSGTPLATPHFQSWQHSNYLLRIAGSGVTVGGVHAKNTATGSSYGSPVVSFSSGAIVATVERCILVHGSTASTAACIGAASSNASAAGLGAAQKVRGNLCIGGNTGIGTQDWEDVSGAVDNNTIVDAIVGIRLSSGATGFSPRNNTIYGCTNSMYSAGTWGSPAYNAASDVSTTALPGTNNYSSDVTAGDFENVSGNDYHLSASSGLIGQGANLYSSFTTDIDGDEWPSSGAWDIGFDYFTGGGGAAYDETFSASSASALALSDSWALSYAETFGASAASGAEFTDSYQTPSANYDETFAASAASGAELTDAWALDYSETFAATAASGATLTDAWLLNYAETFAAASAAAFTLTDAWALDYAETFAA
;
A
#
# COMPACT_ATOMS: atom_id res chain seq x y z
N MET A 1 -25.89 -6.21 -23.32
CA MET A 1 -24.74 -5.34 -23.00
C MET A 1 -23.88 -5.24 -24.23
N ALA A 2 -23.61 -4.03 -24.72
CA ALA A 2 -22.66 -3.82 -25.82
C ALA A 2 -21.28 -3.58 -25.20
N SER A 3 -20.33 -4.48 -25.48
CA SER A 3 -18.92 -4.25 -25.12
C SER A 3 -18.34 -3.24 -26.10
N TYR A 4 -17.88 -2.10 -25.59
CA TYR A 4 -17.12 -1.13 -26.38
C TYR A 4 -15.64 -1.26 -26.04
N SER A 5 -14.84 -1.46 -27.07
CA SER A 5 -13.38 -1.43 -27.03
C SER A 5 -12.88 0.02 -26.92
N TYR A 6 -12.11 0.33 -25.88
CA TYR A 6 -11.43 1.63 -25.75
C TYR A 6 -10.07 1.57 -26.42
N LEU A 7 -9.75 2.64 -27.16
CA LEU A 7 -8.45 2.84 -27.79
C LEU A 7 -7.46 3.28 -26.71
N ILE A 8 -6.44 2.46 -26.45
CA ILE A 8 -5.29 2.87 -25.64
C ILE A 8 -4.21 3.32 -26.62
N ALA A 9 -3.79 4.58 -26.51
CA ALA A 9 -2.68 5.14 -27.28
C ALA A 9 -1.46 5.28 -26.37
N ASP A 10 -0.36 4.67 -26.79
CA ASP A 10 0.98 4.84 -26.22
C ASP A 10 1.65 6.00 -26.94
N SER A 11 2.06 7.05 -26.22
CA SER A 11 2.84 8.15 -26.79
C SER A 11 4.31 7.92 -26.49
N ASP A 12 4.92 6.96 -27.18
CA ASP A 12 6.36 6.78 -27.14
C ASP A 12 7.01 7.94 -27.93
N PRO A 13 7.90 8.76 -27.32
CA PRO A 13 8.64 9.79 -28.04
C PRO A 13 9.51 9.23 -29.19
N GLY A 14 9.67 7.91 -29.29
CA GLY A 14 10.38 7.19 -30.36
C GLY A 14 9.60 6.89 -31.65
N GLY A 15 8.29 7.17 -31.74
CA GLY A 15 7.54 7.12 -33.00
C GLY A 15 6.90 5.77 -33.38
N TYR A 16 6.54 4.93 -32.41
CA TYR A 16 5.68 3.77 -32.64
C TYR A 16 4.34 3.92 -31.91
N ASP A 17 3.41 4.68 -32.49
CA ASP A 17 2.02 4.75 -32.02
C ASP A 17 1.29 3.43 -32.33
N GLY A 18 1.44 2.44 -31.45
CA GLY A 18 0.63 1.23 -31.47
C GLY A 18 -0.79 1.53 -31.00
N GLN A 19 -1.79 1.25 -31.84
CA GLN A 19 -3.20 1.28 -31.44
C GLN A 19 -3.61 -0.10 -30.94
N TYR A 20 -4.07 -0.19 -29.69
CA TYR A 20 -4.52 -1.45 -29.09
C TYR A 20 -6.03 -1.45 -28.92
N THR A 21 -6.66 -2.58 -29.26
CA THR A 21 -8.13 -2.76 -29.22
C THR A 21 -8.67 -3.05 -27.83
N ASP A 22 -7.79 -3.46 -26.90
CA ASP A 22 -8.10 -3.68 -25.50
C ASP A 22 -6.81 -3.74 -24.66
N VAL A 23 -6.96 -3.73 -23.34
CA VAL A 23 -5.84 -3.80 -22.37
C VAL A 23 -5.04 -5.09 -22.52
N ALA A 24 -5.68 -6.22 -22.82
CA ALA A 24 -5.01 -7.50 -22.98
C ALA A 24 -4.13 -7.52 -24.25
N ALA A 25 -4.55 -6.87 -25.33
CA ALA A 25 -3.79 -6.69 -26.56
C ALA A 25 -2.58 -5.77 -26.35
N LEU A 26 -2.71 -4.70 -25.55
CA LEU A 26 -1.57 -3.86 -25.14
C LEU A 26 -0.56 -4.67 -24.33
N ILE A 27 -1.03 -5.36 -23.28
CA ILE A 27 -0.19 -6.17 -22.40
C ILE A 27 0.53 -7.27 -23.21
N SER A 28 -0.21 -8.02 -24.02
CA SER A 28 0.33 -9.13 -24.82
C SER A 28 1.30 -8.68 -25.92
N ALA A 29 1.11 -7.49 -26.49
CA ALA A 29 2.00 -6.96 -27.52
C ALA A 29 3.29 -6.37 -26.97
N LYS A 30 3.27 -5.89 -25.72
CA LYS A 30 4.42 -5.23 -25.09
C LYS A 30 5.22 -6.18 -24.19
N GLN A 31 4.64 -7.26 -23.65
CA GLN A 31 5.31 -8.27 -22.80
C GLN A 31 6.62 -8.87 -23.35
N SER A 32 6.89 -8.78 -24.66
CA SER A 32 8.14 -9.26 -25.26
C SER A 32 9.31 -8.26 -25.19
N THR A 33 9.09 -7.02 -24.73
CA THR A 33 10.10 -5.94 -24.76
C THR A 33 10.25 -5.14 -23.47
N TRP A 34 9.57 -5.49 -22.37
CA TRP A 34 9.76 -4.75 -21.12
C TRP A 34 11.16 -4.97 -20.56
N VAL A 35 11.96 -3.91 -20.58
CA VAL A 35 13.14 -3.79 -19.75
C VAL A 35 12.68 -3.16 -18.43
N SER A 36 13.20 -3.58 -17.29
CA SER A 36 12.89 -2.95 -16.01
C SER A 36 13.11 -1.42 -16.10
N GLY A 37 12.05 -0.62 -15.93
CA GLY A 37 12.12 0.85 -15.96
C GLY A 37 11.25 1.57 -16.98
N ASP A 38 10.40 0.87 -17.75
CA ASP A 38 9.47 1.54 -18.68
C ASP A 38 8.17 2.00 -17.98
N ASP A 39 7.84 3.29 -18.12
CA ASP A 39 6.60 3.91 -17.62
C ASP A 39 5.43 3.67 -18.60
N VAL A 40 4.27 3.24 -18.10
CA VAL A 40 3.02 3.24 -18.91
C VAL A 40 2.33 4.57 -18.72
N THR A 41 2.01 5.28 -19.78
CA THR A 41 1.02 6.36 -19.72
C THR A 41 -0.26 5.87 -20.40
N ILE A 42 -1.30 5.55 -19.64
CA ILE A 42 -2.60 5.19 -20.23
C ILE A 42 -3.37 6.48 -20.55
N TRP A 43 -3.31 6.91 -21.81
CA TRP A 43 -4.16 7.99 -22.31
C TRP A 43 -5.55 7.46 -22.66
N ILE A 44 -6.55 7.78 -21.84
CA ILE A 44 -7.97 7.58 -22.17
C ILE A 44 -8.51 8.89 -22.75
N GLY A 45 -8.16 9.17 -24.00
CA GLY A 45 -8.63 10.35 -24.72
C GLY A 45 -8.02 10.46 -26.11
N LYS A 46 -8.78 10.97 -27.09
CA LYS A 46 -8.27 11.28 -28.43
C LYS A 46 -7.59 12.65 -28.41
N TYR A 47 -6.28 12.73 -28.69
CA TYR A 47 -5.64 14.00 -29.03
C TYR A 47 -5.97 14.35 -30.49
N GLY A 48 -6.96 15.20 -30.68
CA GLY A 48 -7.08 15.96 -31.93
C GLY A 48 -6.19 17.19 -31.80
N ILE A 49 -5.14 17.30 -32.61
CA ILE A 49 -4.40 18.55 -32.79
C ILE A 49 -5.39 19.56 -33.39
N GLY A 50 -6.05 20.35 -32.53
CA GLY A 50 -7.05 21.35 -32.91
C GLY A 50 -8.47 21.04 -32.43
N GLY A 51 -8.75 21.35 -31.16
CA GLY A 51 -10.10 21.38 -30.58
C GLY A 51 -10.38 20.23 -29.61
N ALA A 52 -10.47 20.55 -28.32
CA ALA A 52 -10.91 19.61 -27.30
C ALA A 52 -12.34 19.15 -27.60
N THR A 53 -12.50 17.92 -28.07
CA THR A 53 -13.80 17.25 -28.14
C THR A 53 -13.93 16.40 -26.89
N THR A 54 -14.85 16.79 -25.99
CA THR A 54 -15.18 16.04 -24.78
C THR A 54 -15.73 14.68 -25.18
N LEU A 55 -14.99 13.60 -24.92
CA LEU A 55 -15.56 12.26 -24.94
C LEU A 55 -16.34 12.06 -23.65
N THR A 56 -17.66 11.92 -23.78
CA THR A 56 -18.50 11.43 -22.68
C THR A 56 -18.40 9.91 -22.73
N PRO A 57 -17.68 9.23 -21.80
CA PRO A 57 -17.80 7.78 -21.72
C PRO A 57 -19.27 7.43 -21.48
N PRO A 58 -19.81 6.36 -22.09
CA PRO A 58 -21.13 5.86 -21.72
C PRO A 58 -21.16 5.64 -20.20
N ALA A 59 -22.28 5.96 -19.55
CA ALA A 59 -22.43 5.80 -18.11
C ALA A 59 -22.11 4.35 -17.69
N GLY A 60 -21.31 4.18 -16.63
CA GLY A 60 -20.97 2.86 -16.06
C GLY A 60 -19.66 2.25 -16.55
N VAL A 61 -18.70 3.06 -16.99
CA VAL A 61 -17.35 2.58 -17.38
C VAL A 61 -16.43 2.63 -16.17
N THR A 62 -16.14 1.45 -15.61
CA THR A 62 -15.08 1.28 -14.62
C THR A 62 -13.74 1.16 -15.35
N VAL A 63 -12.86 2.15 -15.18
CA VAL A 63 -11.45 2.00 -15.57
C VAL A 63 -10.71 1.47 -14.35
N LEU A 64 -10.69 0.14 -14.23
CA LEU A 64 -9.95 -0.51 -13.16
C LEU A 64 -8.47 -0.59 -13.57
N MET A 65 -7.64 0.29 -13.00
CA MET A 65 -6.18 0.19 -13.10
C MET A 65 -5.69 -0.55 -11.84
N GLN A 66 -5.85 -1.87 -11.83
CA GLN A 66 -5.38 -2.72 -10.73
C GLN A 66 -3.88 -3.03 -10.91
N PRO A 67 -3.03 -2.78 -9.91
CA PRO A 67 -1.74 -3.47 -9.81
C PRO A 67 -2.03 -4.96 -9.56
N LEU A 68 -1.16 -5.83 -10.10
CA LEU A 68 -1.19 -7.26 -9.78
C LEU A 68 -1.11 -7.45 -8.25
N ALA A 69 -1.74 -8.51 -7.75
CA ALA A 69 -2.13 -8.79 -6.37
C ALA A 69 -1.01 -8.88 -5.29
N THR A 70 0.13 -8.22 -5.45
CA THR A 70 1.29 -8.28 -4.54
C THR A 70 1.97 -6.91 -4.41
N HIS A 71 1.19 -5.84 -4.17
CA HIS A 71 1.78 -4.53 -3.88
C HIS A 71 2.22 -4.51 -2.41
N GLU A 72 3.47 -4.90 -2.15
CA GLU A 72 4.05 -4.83 -0.81
C GLU A 72 4.45 -3.39 -0.44
N HIS A 73 4.11 -2.99 0.78
CA HIS A 73 4.33 -1.65 1.32
C HIS A 73 5.63 -1.53 2.15
N SER A 74 6.53 -2.52 2.03
CA SER A 74 7.72 -2.72 2.86
C SER A 74 8.90 -1.81 2.51
N GLY A 75 8.77 -0.49 2.73
CA GLY A 75 9.89 0.46 2.89
C GLY A 75 10.93 0.60 1.75
N THR A 76 10.78 -0.16 0.67
CA THR A 76 11.69 -0.21 -0.47
C THR A 76 10.91 0.28 -1.67
N PRO A 77 11.33 1.36 -2.36
CA PRO A 77 10.64 1.83 -3.56
C PRO A 77 10.55 0.68 -4.58
N LEU A 78 9.36 0.12 -4.79
CA LEU A 78 9.15 -0.98 -5.74
C LEU A 78 9.65 -0.58 -7.14
N ALA A 79 10.40 -1.49 -7.77
CA ALA A 79 10.96 -1.32 -9.11
C ALA A 79 9.93 -1.57 -10.26
N THR A 80 8.63 -1.65 -9.95
CA THR A 80 7.54 -1.98 -10.90
C THR A 80 6.19 -1.38 -10.45
N PRO A 81 5.24 -1.24 -11.39
CA PRO A 81 5.07 -0.05 -12.23
C PRO A 81 4.44 1.13 -11.45
N HIS A 82 5.17 2.23 -11.36
CA HIS A 82 4.61 3.52 -10.95
C HIS A 82 4.07 4.23 -12.19
N PHE A 83 2.90 4.86 -12.11
CA PHE A 83 2.57 5.90 -13.10
C PHE A 83 3.33 7.16 -12.69
N GLN A 84 4.55 7.33 -13.21
CA GLN A 84 5.34 8.54 -13.02
C GLN A 84 5.32 9.36 -14.31
N SER A 85 4.58 10.47 -14.37
CA SER A 85 4.79 11.43 -15.45
C SER A 85 5.81 12.49 -15.04
N TRP A 86 6.85 12.67 -15.84
CA TRP A 86 7.65 13.88 -15.80
C TRP A 86 7.01 14.93 -16.71
N GLN A 87 6.60 16.07 -16.12
CA GLN A 87 6.25 17.33 -16.82
C GLN A 87 4.89 17.46 -17.53
N HIS A 88 3.78 17.10 -16.90
CA HIS A 88 2.47 17.65 -17.31
C HIS A 88 2.13 18.91 -16.53
N SER A 89 1.82 19.99 -17.25
CA SER A 89 1.63 21.32 -16.67
C SER A 89 0.37 21.45 -15.80
N ASN A 90 -0.56 20.49 -15.84
CA ASN A 90 -1.90 20.66 -15.26
C ASN A 90 -2.42 19.48 -14.41
N TYR A 91 -2.04 18.23 -14.67
CA TYR A 91 -2.46 17.05 -13.87
C TYR A 91 -1.77 15.78 -14.41
N LEU A 92 -1.69 14.73 -13.60
CA LEU A 92 -1.27 13.39 -14.07
C LEU A 92 -2.47 12.60 -14.62
N LEU A 93 -3.57 12.50 -13.86
CA LEU A 93 -4.81 11.84 -14.28
C LEU A 93 -5.98 12.83 -14.27
N ARG A 94 -6.83 12.81 -15.31
CA ARG A 94 -8.08 13.59 -15.34
C ARG A 94 -9.31 12.72 -15.58
N ILE A 95 -10.27 12.83 -14.67
CA ILE A 95 -11.57 12.17 -14.74
C ILE A 95 -12.57 13.15 -15.35
N ALA A 96 -12.95 12.92 -16.61
CA ALA A 96 -13.83 13.83 -17.36
C ALA A 96 -15.28 13.34 -17.55
N GLY A 97 -15.62 12.16 -17.04
CA GLY A 97 -16.92 11.52 -17.22
C GLY A 97 -17.54 11.01 -15.92
N SER A 98 -18.86 10.88 -15.91
CA SER A 98 -19.62 10.28 -14.80
C SER A 98 -19.57 8.75 -14.84
N GLY A 99 -19.72 8.14 -13.66
CA GLY A 99 -19.64 6.70 -13.45
C GLY A 99 -18.21 6.15 -13.50
N VAL A 100 -17.19 7.02 -13.42
CA VAL A 100 -15.79 6.61 -13.46
C VAL A 100 -15.30 6.32 -12.04
N THR A 101 -14.73 5.14 -11.84
CA THR A 101 -13.96 4.80 -10.64
C THR A 101 -12.50 4.65 -11.02
N VAL A 102 -11.62 5.31 -10.27
CA VAL A 102 -10.17 5.12 -10.29
C VAL A 102 -9.81 4.49 -8.96
N GLY A 103 -9.15 3.33 -8.98
CA GLY A 103 -8.64 2.77 -7.75
C GLY A 103 -7.55 1.72 -7.90
N GLY A 104 -6.78 1.53 -6.83
CA GLY A 104 -5.56 0.73 -6.81
C GLY A 104 -4.34 1.46 -7.38
N VAL A 105 -4.42 2.78 -7.65
CA VAL A 105 -3.37 3.48 -8.40
C VAL A 105 -2.30 4.04 -7.47
N HIS A 106 -1.03 3.71 -7.72
CA HIS A 106 0.11 4.45 -7.20
C HIS A 106 0.59 5.45 -8.26
N ALA A 107 0.48 6.74 -7.94
CA ALA A 107 0.79 7.83 -8.87
C ALA A 107 1.60 8.93 -8.18
N LYS A 108 2.65 9.41 -8.87
CA LYS A 108 3.51 10.48 -8.35
C LYS A 108 3.60 11.64 -9.34
N ASN A 109 3.27 12.84 -8.88
CA ASN A 109 3.46 14.08 -9.63
C ASN A 109 4.58 14.93 -9.01
N THR A 110 5.66 15.16 -9.74
CA THR A 110 6.78 16.01 -9.34
C THR A 110 6.79 17.37 -10.02
N ALA A 111 5.75 17.71 -10.80
CA ALA A 111 5.67 18.98 -11.50
C ALA A 111 5.70 20.16 -10.49
N THR A 112 6.69 21.04 -10.66
CA THR A 112 6.89 22.25 -9.85
C THR A 112 6.41 23.52 -10.54
N GLY A 113 5.91 23.42 -11.77
CA GLY A 113 5.79 24.55 -12.68
C GLY A 113 4.47 24.58 -13.44
N SER A 114 3.49 25.28 -12.88
CA SER A 114 2.65 26.25 -13.58
C SER A 114 1.71 26.90 -12.56
N SER A 115 1.15 28.05 -12.92
CA SER A 115 0.13 28.77 -12.14
C SER A 115 -1.19 27.99 -11.97
N TYR A 116 -1.29 26.74 -12.44
CA TYR A 116 -2.56 26.12 -12.84
C TYR A 116 -2.99 24.90 -12.04
N GLY A 117 -2.30 24.59 -10.96
CA GLY A 117 -2.55 23.38 -10.19
C GLY A 117 -2.16 22.15 -10.96
N SER A 118 -1.42 21.27 -10.31
CA SER A 118 -0.99 20.03 -10.94
C SER A 118 -1.40 18.86 -10.06
N PRO A 119 -2.71 18.67 -9.78
CA PRO A 119 -3.10 17.55 -8.96
C PRO A 119 -2.62 16.22 -9.54
N VAL A 120 -2.34 15.23 -8.69
CA VAL A 120 -2.07 13.86 -9.15
C VAL A 120 -3.33 13.34 -9.85
N VAL A 121 -4.49 13.50 -9.21
CA VAL A 121 -5.80 13.20 -9.80
C VAL A 121 -6.68 14.45 -9.85
N SER A 122 -7.10 14.82 -11.05
CA SER A 122 -8.05 15.90 -11.31
C SER A 122 -9.43 15.39 -11.70
N PHE A 123 -10.48 16.00 -11.19
CA PHE A 123 -11.81 15.90 -11.80
C PHE A 123 -12.00 17.01 -12.82
N SER A 124 -12.77 16.77 -13.89
CA SER A 124 -13.23 17.86 -14.76
C SER A 124 -14.45 18.54 -14.18
N SER A 125 -14.76 19.73 -14.71
CA SER A 125 -15.93 20.46 -14.28
C SER A 125 -17.26 19.76 -14.60
N GLY A 126 -18.29 20.05 -13.81
CA GLY A 126 -19.66 19.55 -13.96
C GLY A 126 -20.09 18.56 -12.88
N ALA A 127 -21.39 18.20 -12.89
CA ALA A 127 -21.99 17.21 -11.98
C ALA A 127 -21.53 15.78 -12.34
N ILE A 128 -20.24 15.53 -12.11
CA ILE A 128 -19.60 14.26 -12.39
C ILE A 128 -19.69 13.38 -11.15
N VAL A 129 -20.37 12.23 -11.31
CA VAL A 129 -20.34 11.17 -10.31
C VAL A 129 -19.07 10.35 -10.55
N ALA A 130 -18.04 10.53 -9.74
CA ALA A 130 -16.79 9.77 -9.88
C ALA A 130 -16.26 9.34 -8.52
N THR A 131 -15.52 8.23 -8.51
CA THR A 131 -14.89 7.67 -7.31
C THR A 131 -13.38 7.60 -7.51
N VAL A 132 -12.62 8.08 -6.53
CA VAL A 132 -11.17 7.83 -6.41
C VAL A 132 -10.98 7.07 -5.12
N GLU A 133 -10.53 5.81 -5.20
CA GLU A 133 -10.41 4.96 -4.04
C GLU A 133 -9.17 4.09 -4.02
N ARG A 134 -8.62 3.79 -2.84
CA ARG A 134 -7.50 2.85 -2.71
C ARG A 134 -6.30 3.25 -3.57
N CYS A 135 -6.01 4.55 -3.63
CA CYS A 135 -4.86 5.09 -4.36
C CYS A 135 -3.77 5.56 -3.39
N ILE A 136 -2.52 5.44 -3.84
CA ILE A 136 -1.36 6.10 -3.23
C ILE A 136 -0.96 7.25 -4.15
N LEU A 137 -1.14 8.47 -3.68
CA LEU A 137 -0.97 9.68 -4.49
C LEU A 137 0.11 10.54 -3.85
N VAL A 138 1.21 10.73 -4.56
CA VAL A 138 2.37 11.47 -4.05
C VAL A 138 2.56 12.75 -4.86
N HIS A 139 2.63 13.89 -4.19
CA HIS A 139 2.93 15.17 -4.82
C HIS A 139 4.24 15.78 -4.30
N GLY A 140 5.26 15.84 -5.16
CA GLY A 140 6.61 16.29 -4.79
C GLY A 140 6.79 17.81 -4.71
N SER A 141 5.85 18.61 -5.20
CA SER A 141 5.92 20.08 -5.10
C SER A 141 5.08 20.65 -3.96
N THR A 142 5.59 21.69 -3.32
CA THR A 142 4.91 22.54 -2.34
C THR A 142 4.30 23.81 -2.95
N ALA A 143 4.26 23.94 -4.28
CA ALA A 143 3.64 25.08 -4.94
C ALA A 143 2.17 25.23 -4.52
N SER A 144 1.67 26.47 -4.35
CA SER A 144 0.35 26.77 -3.75
C SER A 144 -0.87 26.10 -4.41
N THR A 145 -0.68 25.55 -5.60
CA THR A 145 -1.70 24.88 -6.41
C THR A 145 -1.49 23.37 -6.52
N ALA A 146 -0.41 22.82 -5.94
CA ALA A 146 -0.13 21.39 -5.90
C ALA A 146 -1.14 20.67 -5.00
N ALA A 147 -1.74 19.59 -5.51
CA ALA A 147 -2.60 18.73 -4.70
C ALA A 147 -2.43 17.24 -5.00
N CYS A 148 -2.77 16.36 -4.07
CA CYS A 148 -2.87 14.93 -4.40
C CYS A 148 -4.15 14.69 -5.20
N ILE A 149 -5.28 15.13 -4.67
CA ILE A 149 -6.58 15.07 -5.34
C ILE A 149 -7.18 16.46 -5.38
N GLY A 150 -7.66 16.89 -6.55
CA GLY A 150 -8.44 18.12 -6.63
C GLY A 150 -9.09 18.36 -7.98
N ALA A 151 -9.46 19.60 -8.23
CA ALA A 151 -9.83 20.06 -9.56
C ALA A 151 -8.67 20.85 -10.17
N ALA A 152 -8.23 20.48 -11.36
CA ALA A 152 -7.32 21.28 -12.16
C ALA A 152 -8.16 22.28 -12.94
N SER A 153 -8.24 23.53 -12.48
CA SER A 153 -8.64 24.59 -13.38
C SER A 153 -8.01 25.95 -13.12
N SER A 154 -7.72 26.61 -14.25
CA SER A 154 -6.98 27.84 -14.40
C SER A 154 -7.87 29.07 -14.62
N ASN A 155 -9.18 28.93 -14.48
CA ASN A 155 -10.14 30.01 -14.66
C ASN A 155 -11.21 29.88 -13.59
N ALA A 156 -11.63 31.02 -13.02
CA ALA A 156 -12.60 31.19 -11.94
C ALA A 156 -14.03 30.66 -12.21
N SER A 157 -14.16 29.57 -12.98
CA SER A 157 -15.40 29.00 -13.48
C SER A 157 -15.29 27.52 -13.86
N ALA A 158 -14.18 26.82 -13.57
CA ALA A 158 -14.11 25.38 -13.77
C ALA A 158 -14.13 24.64 -12.43
N ALA A 159 -15.23 23.90 -12.27
CA ALA A 159 -15.70 23.27 -11.05
C ALA A 159 -14.64 22.53 -10.26
N GLY A 160 -14.78 22.66 -8.94
CA GLY A 160 -14.19 21.78 -7.95
C GLY A 160 -14.67 20.34 -8.10
N LEU A 161 -14.52 19.56 -7.03
CA LEU A 161 -15.23 18.30 -6.95
C LEU A 161 -16.71 18.57 -7.33
N GLY A 162 -17.30 17.80 -8.23
CA GLY A 162 -18.69 17.97 -8.67
C GLY A 162 -19.65 17.32 -7.67
N ALA A 163 -20.94 17.64 -7.79
CA ALA A 163 -21.97 16.95 -7.02
C ALA A 163 -21.87 15.42 -7.21
N ALA A 164 -21.75 14.71 -6.09
CA ALA A 164 -21.66 13.26 -5.90
C ALA A 164 -20.30 12.58 -6.18
N GLN A 165 -19.19 13.29 -6.03
CA GLN A 165 -17.87 12.65 -6.02
C GLN A 165 -17.55 11.95 -4.70
N LYS A 166 -16.83 10.84 -4.79
CA LYS A 166 -16.37 10.03 -3.65
C LYS A 166 -14.85 9.92 -3.68
N VAL A 167 -14.20 10.37 -2.64
CA VAL A 167 -12.75 10.25 -2.45
C VAL A 167 -12.54 9.45 -1.18
N ARG A 168 -12.10 8.20 -1.28
CA ARG A 168 -12.09 7.31 -0.12
C ARG A 168 -10.99 6.26 -0.08
N GLY A 169 -10.50 5.91 1.10
CA GLY A 169 -9.47 4.87 1.21
C GLY A 169 -8.16 5.25 0.51
N ASN A 170 -7.81 6.54 0.40
CA ASN A 170 -6.58 6.97 -0.30
C ASN A 170 -5.50 7.41 0.68
N LEU A 171 -4.25 7.14 0.33
CA LEU A 171 -3.06 7.73 0.95
C LEU A 171 -2.54 8.87 0.06
N CYS A 172 -2.54 10.10 0.59
CA CYS A 172 -2.07 11.30 -0.10
C CYS A 172 -0.82 11.85 0.60
N ILE A 173 0.33 11.91 -0.08
CA ILE A 173 1.60 12.35 0.51
C ILE A 173 2.12 13.62 -0.18
N GLY A 174 2.36 14.67 0.60
CA GLY A 174 2.91 15.93 0.14
C GLY A 174 1.89 16.86 -0.54
N GLY A 175 2.39 17.79 -1.34
CA GLY A 175 1.59 18.82 -2.00
C GLY A 175 1.34 20.06 -1.14
N ASN A 176 0.76 21.11 -1.74
CA ASN A 176 0.21 22.20 -0.94
C ASN A 176 -1.13 21.82 -0.31
N THR A 177 -1.92 21.00 -0.99
CA THR A 177 -3.22 20.52 -0.49
C THR A 177 -3.29 19.00 -0.62
N GLY A 178 -3.64 18.24 0.41
CA GLY A 178 -3.90 16.81 0.23
C GLY A 178 -5.10 16.60 -0.69
N ILE A 179 -6.27 16.98 -0.20
CA ILE A 179 -7.54 16.89 -0.95
C ILE A 179 -8.18 18.29 -1.00
N GLY A 180 -8.39 18.81 -2.21
CA GLY A 180 -8.87 20.18 -2.41
C GLY A 180 -10.08 20.28 -3.33
N THR A 181 -11.02 21.17 -3.00
CA THR A 181 -11.98 21.70 -3.97
C THR A 181 -11.54 23.10 -4.41
N GLN A 182 -11.75 23.42 -5.68
CA GLN A 182 -11.66 24.80 -6.17
C GLN A 182 -13.06 25.32 -6.50
N ASP A 183 -13.31 26.58 -6.15
CA ASP A 183 -14.37 27.48 -6.63
C ASP A 183 -15.87 27.09 -6.58
N TRP A 184 -16.64 27.97 -5.91
CA TRP A 184 -18.02 28.47 -6.09
C TRP A 184 -19.19 27.55 -6.50
N GLU A 185 -19.01 26.25 -6.65
CA GLU A 185 -20.10 25.32 -6.93
C GLU A 185 -20.60 24.65 -5.64
N ASP A 186 -21.90 24.40 -5.57
CA ASP A 186 -22.50 23.59 -4.50
C ASP A 186 -22.03 22.14 -4.68
N VAL A 187 -21.05 21.74 -3.89
CA VAL A 187 -20.47 20.41 -3.98
C VAL A 187 -20.90 19.52 -2.83
N SER A 188 -21.87 18.64 -3.09
CA SER A 188 -22.08 17.47 -2.25
C SER A 188 -21.06 16.38 -2.60
N GLY A 189 -20.16 16.02 -1.70
CA GLY A 189 -19.17 14.97 -1.93
C GLY A 189 -18.79 14.24 -0.63
N ALA A 190 -18.31 13.02 -0.77
CA ALA A 190 -17.82 12.21 0.33
C ALA A 190 -16.28 12.16 0.30
N VAL A 191 -15.64 12.46 1.43
CA VAL A 191 -14.20 12.33 1.63
C VAL A 191 -14.03 11.43 2.85
N ASP A 192 -13.96 10.13 2.61
CA ASP A 192 -14.13 9.12 3.66
C ASP A 192 -12.86 8.28 3.81
N ASN A 193 -12.33 8.06 5.02
CA ASN A 193 -11.22 7.12 5.24
C ASN A 193 -9.99 7.42 4.36
N ASN A 194 -9.52 8.66 4.30
CA ASN A 194 -8.25 8.99 3.63
C ASN A 194 -7.19 9.33 4.69
N THR A 195 -5.93 9.02 4.39
CA THR A 195 -4.79 9.55 5.15
C THR A 195 -4.04 10.56 4.31
N ILE A 196 -3.86 11.76 4.84
CA ILE A 196 -3.13 12.86 4.21
C ILE A 196 -1.88 13.13 5.04
N VAL A 197 -0.71 13.08 4.41
CA VAL A 197 0.59 13.24 5.07
C VAL A 197 1.38 14.37 4.44
N ASP A 198 2.00 15.21 5.27
CA ASP A 198 3.00 16.21 4.88
C ASP A 198 2.56 17.21 3.79
N ALA A 199 1.25 17.43 3.65
CA ALA A 199 0.73 18.51 2.83
C ALA A 199 0.86 19.86 3.56
N ILE A 200 0.89 20.99 2.86
CA ILE A 200 0.78 22.29 3.57
C ILE A 200 -0.61 22.41 4.24
N VAL A 201 -1.65 22.02 3.51
CA VAL A 201 -3.04 21.98 3.95
C VAL A 201 -3.58 20.56 3.76
N GLY A 202 -4.23 19.99 4.77
CA GLY A 202 -4.77 18.64 4.69
C GLY A 202 -5.94 18.53 3.70
N ILE A 203 -7.12 18.98 4.13
CA ILE A 203 -8.34 19.07 3.33
C ILE A 203 -8.75 20.53 3.19
N ARG A 204 -8.92 21.00 1.94
CA ARG A 204 -9.31 22.39 1.65
C ARG A 204 -10.61 22.45 0.87
N LEU A 205 -11.53 23.28 1.33
CA LEU A 205 -12.69 23.68 0.56
C LEU A 205 -12.54 25.10 0.01
N SER A 206 -13.18 25.38 -1.11
CA SER A 206 -13.37 26.76 -1.56
C SER A 206 -14.38 27.48 -0.65
N SER A 207 -14.28 28.81 -0.54
CA SER A 207 -15.10 29.62 0.38
C SER A 207 -16.61 29.60 0.10
N GLY A 208 -17.04 29.06 -1.04
CA GLY A 208 -18.45 28.87 -1.40
C GLY A 208 -18.92 27.41 -1.42
N ALA A 209 -18.02 26.43 -1.25
CA ALA A 209 -18.42 25.03 -1.26
C ALA A 209 -19.25 24.70 -0.02
N THR A 210 -20.40 24.08 -0.24
CA THR A 210 -21.30 23.57 0.80
C THR A 210 -21.51 22.06 0.62
N GLY A 211 -21.69 21.30 1.71
CA GLY A 211 -22.14 19.90 1.63
C GLY A 211 -21.05 18.83 1.65
N PHE A 212 -19.77 19.21 1.75
CA PHE A 212 -18.68 18.25 1.97
C PHE A 212 -18.68 17.68 3.38
N SER A 213 -18.72 16.36 3.49
CA SER A 213 -18.78 15.67 4.79
C SER A 213 -17.58 14.74 4.95
N PRO A 214 -16.39 15.27 5.30
CA PRO A 214 -15.23 14.43 5.54
C PRO A 214 -15.45 13.57 6.78
N ARG A 215 -15.24 12.26 6.64
CA ARG A 215 -15.35 11.29 7.74
C ARG A 215 -14.19 10.33 7.80
N ASN A 216 -13.80 9.90 8.99
CA ASN A 216 -12.74 8.92 9.20
C ASN A 216 -11.40 9.28 8.52
N ASN A 217 -11.10 10.57 8.30
CA ASN A 217 -9.83 10.95 7.68
C ASN A 217 -8.77 11.19 8.74
N THR A 218 -7.53 10.82 8.41
CA THR A 218 -6.33 11.07 9.21
C THR A 218 -5.49 12.12 8.51
N ILE A 219 -5.09 13.18 9.21
CA ILE A 219 -4.22 14.24 8.65
C ILE A 219 -2.99 14.38 9.52
N TYR A 220 -1.83 14.07 8.98
CA TYR A 220 -0.57 14.01 9.72
C TYR A 220 0.50 14.89 9.09
N GLY A 221 1.30 15.58 9.90
CA GLY A 221 2.47 16.34 9.44
C GLY A 221 2.15 17.61 8.62
N CYS A 222 0.89 18.03 8.52
CA CYS A 222 0.56 19.23 7.75
C CYS A 222 0.94 20.52 8.49
N THR A 223 1.43 21.52 7.76
CA THR A 223 2.14 22.67 8.37
C THR A 223 1.35 23.96 8.52
N ASN A 224 0.19 24.11 7.86
CA ASN A 224 -0.62 25.34 7.93
C ASN A 224 -2.01 25.10 8.52
N SER A 225 -2.79 24.21 7.92
CA SER A 225 -4.16 23.95 8.35
C SER A 225 -4.60 22.55 7.96
N MET A 226 -5.12 21.79 8.92
CA MET A 226 -5.65 20.45 8.64
C MET A 226 -6.94 20.53 7.82
N TYR A 227 -7.82 21.48 8.17
CA TYR A 227 -9.08 21.75 7.48
C TYR A 227 -9.21 23.24 7.21
N SER A 228 -9.28 23.63 5.93
CA SER A 228 -9.29 25.04 5.53
C SER A 228 -10.51 25.41 4.69
N ALA A 229 -11.17 26.52 5.08
CA ALA A 229 -12.25 27.21 4.38
C ALA A 229 -13.54 26.38 4.12
N GLY A 230 -14.54 27.03 3.49
CA GLY A 230 -15.83 26.44 3.11
C GLY A 230 -16.83 26.23 4.24
N THR A 231 -18.03 25.74 3.88
CA THR A 231 -19.04 25.26 4.83
C THR A 231 -19.13 23.75 4.74
N TRP A 232 -18.69 23.08 5.80
CA TRP A 232 -18.77 21.63 5.90
C TRP A 232 -20.23 21.18 6.07
N GLY A 233 -20.59 20.05 5.47
CA GLY A 233 -21.88 19.40 5.63
C GLY A 233 -22.02 18.75 7.00
N SER A 234 -21.66 17.47 7.10
CA SER A 234 -21.68 16.72 8.36
C SER A 234 -20.34 16.00 8.58
N PRO A 235 -19.24 16.75 8.76
CA PRO A 235 -17.96 16.18 9.11
C PRO A 235 -18.05 15.45 10.46
N ALA A 236 -17.37 14.31 10.59
CA ALA A 236 -17.31 13.58 11.85
C ALA A 236 -16.17 12.56 11.88
N TYR A 237 -15.72 12.15 13.07
CA TYR A 237 -14.75 11.06 13.24
C TYR A 237 -13.43 11.26 12.49
N ASN A 238 -12.94 12.49 12.36
CA ASN A 238 -11.63 12.76 11.77
C ASN A 238 -10.55 12.84 12.87
N ALA A 239 -9.30 12.62 12.47
CA ALA A 239 -8.13 12.76 13.33
C ALA A 239 -7.08 13.65 12.64
N ALA A 240 -6.32 14.41 13.44
CA ALA A 240 -5.19 15.17 12.91
C ALA A 240 -4.05 15.33 13.93
N SER A 241 -2.87 15.70 13.45
CA SER A 241 -1.67 15.88 14.29
C SER A 241 -1.64 17.17 15.12
N ASP A 242 -2.68 18.01 15.05
CA ASP A 242 -2.76 19.30 15.76
C ASP A 242 -4.10 19.52 16.49
N VAL A 243 -4.88 18.46 16.74
CA VAL A 243 -6.18 18.49 17.43
C VAL A 243 -6.12 19.23 18.77
N SER A 244 -4.99 19.13 19.48
CA SER A 244 -4.73 19.82 20.74
C SER A 244 -4.71 21.35 20.63
N THR A 245 -4.50 21.87 19.42
CA THR A 245 -4.39 23.31 19.14
C THR A 245 -5.47 23.84 18.19
N THR A 246 -6.03 22.97 17.35
CA THR A 246 -7.03 23.31 16.33
C THR A 246 -8.24 22.38 16.46
N ALA A 247 -9.42 22.95 16.68
CA ALA A 247 -10.65 22.17 16.67
C ALA A 247 -10.95 21.66 15.25
N LEU A 248 -11.05 20.34 15.10
CA LEU A 248 -11.48 19.71 13.85
C LEU A 248 -12.96 20.02 13.57
N PRO A 249 -13.35 20.18 12.29
CA PRO A 249 -14.75 20.42 11.96
C PRO A 249 -15.60 19.20 12.33
N GLY A 250 -16.81 19.44 12.84
CA GLY A 250 -17.79 18.37 13.06
C GLY A 250 -17.88 17.83 14.47
N THR A 251 -18.22 16.53 14.57
CA THR A 251 -18.51 15.84 15.85
C THR A 251 -17.78 14.51 15.94
N ASN A 252 -17.59 14.00 17.16
CA ASN A 252 -16.95 12.70 17.42
C ASN A 252 -15.56 12.54 16.79
N ASN A 253 -14.84 13.65 16.59
CA ASN A 253 -13.46 13.61 16.11
C ASN A 253 -12.55 12.98 17.18
N TYR A 254 -11.47 12.34 16.74
CA TYR A 254 -10.45 11.84 17.63
C TYR A 254 -9.87 12.99 18.45
N SER A 255 -9.74 12.81 19.76
CA SER A 255 -9.46 13.90 20.70
C SER A 255 -7.99 14.12 21.00
N SER A 256 -7.12 13.23 20.54
CA SER A 256 -5.67 13.31 20.74
C SER A 256 -4.99 13.65 19.42
N ASP A 257 -3.76 14.17 19.49
CA ASP A 257 -2.96 14.40 18.30
C ASP A 257 -2.55 13.07 17.66
N VAL A 258 -2.62 13.00 16.33
CA VAL A 258 -1.98 11.94 15.54
C VAL A 258 -0.47 12.14 15.59
N THR A 259 0.26 11.10 15.94
CA THR A 259 1.72 11.10 16.10
C THR A 259 2.38 10.07 15.18
N ALA A 260 3.70 10.11 15.09
CA ALA A 260 4.45 9.09 14.35
C ALA A 260 4.23 7.66 14.90
N GLY A 261 3.92 7.52 16.20
CA GLY A 261 3.67 6.23 16.83
C GLY A 261 2.32 5.60 16.46
N ASP A 262 1.42 6.36 15.84
CA ASP A 262 0.16 5.82 15.32
C ASP A 262 0.34 5.04 14.00
N PHE A 263 1.54 5.07 13.43
CA PHE A 263 1.90 4.39 12.18
C PHE A 263 3.06 3.42 12.39
N GLU A 264 3.16 2.39 11.55
CA GLU A 264 4.23 1.38 11.62
C GLU A 264 5.63 1.99 11.39
N ASN A 265 5.82 2.75 10.29
CA ASN A 265 7.11 3.38 10.01
C ASN A 265 7.00 4.62 9.11
N VAL A 266 6.67 5.77 9.72
CA VAL A 266 6.63 7.07 9.03
C VAL A 266 7.92 7.38 8.26
N SER A 267 9.09 7.07 8.83
CA SER A 267 10.38 7.38 8.17
C SER A 267 10.63 6.56 6.90
N GLY A 268 10.04 5.38 6.82
CA GLY A 268 10.01 4.51 5.64
C GLY A 268 8.85 4.79 4.69
N ASN A 269 8.02 5.81 4.95
CA ASN A 269 6.74 6.06 4.28
C ASN A 269 5.72 4.91 4.42
N ASP A 270 5.82 4.15 5.50
CA ASP A 270 4.83 3.17 5.87
C ASP A 270 3.83 3.80 6.85
N TYR A 271 2.61 4.00 6.35
CA TYR A 271 1.52 4.66 7.06
C TYR A 271 0.39 3.70 7.43
N HIS A 272 0.61 2.38 7.40
CA HIS A 272 -0.29 1.44 8.06
C HIS A 272 -0.35 1.77 9.54
N LEU A 273 -1.49 1.50 10.15
CA LEU A 273 -1.69 1.78 11.58
C LEU A 273 -0.80 0.85 12.41
N SER A 274 -0.06 1.42 13.36
CA SER A 274 0.67 0.59 14.33
C SER A 274 -0.30 -0.17 15.23
N ALA A 275 0.12 -1.32 15.77
CA ALA A 275 -0.68 -2.05 16.76
C ALA A 275 -1.06 -1.24 18.02
N SER A 276 -0.33 -0.15 18.30
CA SER A 276 -0.59 0.76 19.42
C SER A 276 -1.38 2.01 19.03
N SER A 277 -1.75 2.14 17.75
CA SER A 277 -2.39 3.32 17.19
C SER A 277 -3.71 3.64 17.90
N GLY A 278 -3.84 4.89 18.33
CA GLY A 278 -5.09 5.35 18.95
C GLY A 278 -6.23 5.51 17.94
N LEU A 279 -5.97 5.34 16.64
CA LEU A 279 -6.93 5.49 15.56
C LEU A 279 -7.78 4.23 15.33
N ILE A 280 -7.36 3.11 15.90
CA ILE A 280 -8.03 1.81 15.79
C ILE A 280 -9.40 1.86 16.50
N GLY A 281 -10.45 1.49 15.79
CA GLY A 281 -11.83 1.41 16.28
C GLY A 281 -12.44 2.77 16.69
N GLN A 282 -11.92 3.89 16.18
CA GLN A 282 -12.42 5.24 16.53
C GLN A 282 -13.37 5.86 15.49
N GLY A 283 -13.46 5.28 14.30
CA GLY A 283 -14.20 5.76 13.15
C GLY A 283 -15.68 5.33 13.11
N ALA A 284 -16.46 6.03 12.28
CA ALA A 284 -17.81 5.60 11.91
C ALA A 284 -17.76 4.36 11.00
N ASN A 285 -18.70 3.43 11.18
CA ASN A 285 -18.86 2.33 10.22
C ASN A 285 -19.38 2.85 8.89
N LEU A 286 -18.58 2.72 7.81
CA LEU A 286 -18.97 3.12 6.46
C LEU A 286 -19.17 1.94 5.51
N TYR A 287 -19.43 0.74 6.03
CA TYR A 287 -19.50 -0.50 5.23
C TYR A 287 -20.56 -0.48 4.12
N SER A 288 -21.61 0.32 4.29
CA SER A 288 -22.61 0.58 3.24
C SER A 288 -22.10 1.41 2.06
N SER A 289 -20.94 2.07 2.21
CA SER A 289 -20.29 2.90 1.19
C SER A 289 -19.27 2.09 0.39
N PHE A 290 -18.35 1.40 1.07
CA PHE A 290 -17.32 0.53 0.50
C PHE A 290 -16.92 -0.53 1.53
N THR A 291 -16.24 -1.60 1.10
CA THR A 291 -16.01 -2.78 1.95
C THR A 291 -14.56 -3.22 2.04
N THR A 292 -13.64 -2.66 1.24
CA THR A 292 -12.21 -3.04 1.28
C THR A 292 -11.30 -1.82 1.38
N ASP A 293 -10.19 -1.94 2.09
CA ASP A 293 -9.12 -0.93 2.15
C ASP A 293 -8.12 -1.06 0.99
N ILE A 294 -6.96 -0.40 1.09
CA ILE A 294 -5.97 -0.34 0.01
C ILE A 294 -5.27 -1.68 -0.25
N ASP A 295 -5.05 -2.48 0.79
CA ASP A 295 -4.41 -3.79 0.75
C ASP A 295 -5.39 -4.87 0.27
N GLY A 296 -6.68 -4.56 0.33
CA GLY A 296 -7.77 -5.44 -0.09
C GLY A 296 -8.43 -6.16 1.08
N ASP A 297 -8.06 -5.81 2.31
CA ASP A 297 -8.67 -6.34 3.52
C ASP A 297 -10.10 -5.85 3.65
N GLU A 298 -10.98 -6.75 4.10
CA GLU A 298 -12.39 -6.44 4.26
C GLU A 298 -12.62 -5.67 5.56
N TRP A 299 -13.16 -4.45 5.44
CA TRP A 299 -13.61 -3.69 6.61
C TRP A 299 -14.71 -4.43 7.37
N PRO A 300 -14.80 -4.31 8.70
CA PRO A 300 -15.84 -5.00 9.45
C PRO A 300 -17.23 -4.46 9.12
N SER A 301 -18.17 -5.37 8.84
CA SER A 301 -19.56 -5.04 8.48
C SER A 301 -20.39 -4.42 9.63
N SER A 302 -19.85 -4.43 10.84
CA SER A 302 -20.44 -3.82 12.03
C SER A 302 -19.35 -3.33 12.98
N GLY A 303 -19.71 -2.52 13.98
CA GLY A 303 -18.74 -1.94 14.91
C GLY A 303 -18.05 -0.69 14.37
N ALA A 304 -17.23 -0.06 15.19
CA ALA A 304 -16.45 1.11 14.78
C ALA A 304 -15.34 0.69 13.79
N TRP A 305 -15.06 1.57 12.84
CA TRP A 305 -13.95 1.39 11.90
C TRP A 305 -12.70 2.07 12.42
N ASP A 306 -11.57 1.85 11.77
CA ASP A 306 -10.37 2.65 12.00
C ASP A 306 -10.49 3.99 11.25
N ILE A 307 -9.79 5.00 11.76
CA ILE A 307 -9.67 6.30 11.09
C ILE A 307 -8.41 6.26 10.20
N GLY A 308 -8.57 6.49 8.90
CA GLY A 308 -7.49 6.43 7.92
C GLY A 308 -7.85 5.57 6.70
N PHE A 309 -6.87 5.34 5.82
CA PHE A 309 -7.05 4.59 4.56
C PHE A 309 -7.04 3.07 4.71
N ASP A 310 -6.53 2.59 5.83
CA ASP A 310 -6.12 1.20 6.08
C ASP A 310 -6.90 0.61 7.26
N TYR A 311 -7.29 -0.66 7.15
CA TYR A 311 -7.93 -1.40 8.23
C TYR A 311 -6.88 -2.22 8.99
N PHE A 312 -6.69 -1.93 10.28
CA PHE A 312 -5.79 -2.69 11.11
C PHE A 312 -6.37 -4.08 11.42
N THR A 313 -5.84 -5.11 10.74
CA THR A 313 -6.26 -6.50 10.91
C THR A 313 -5.63 -7.23 12.09
N GLY A 314 -4.83 -6.55 12.93
CA GLY A 314 -4.24 -7.16 14.13
C GLY A 314 -2.77 -7.56 13.99
N GLY A 315 -1.96 -6.78 13.25
CA GLY A 315 -0.55 -7.08 13.04
C GLY A 315 -0.38 -8.24 12.07
N GLY A 316 -0.79 -8.03 10.82
CA GLY A 316 -0.47 -8.88 9.69
C GLY A 316 1.00 -8.76 9.28
N GLY A 317 1.93 -8.99 10.20
CA GLY A 317 2.99 -9.91 9.82
C GLY A 317 2.26 -11.23 9.77
N ALA A 318 1.80 -11.66 8.59
CA ALA A 318 1.34 -13.03 8.46
C ALA A 318 2.46 -13.86 9.09
N ALA A 319 2.15 -14.66 10.12
CA ALA A 319 2.99 -15.79 10.41
C ALA A 319 2.94 -16.59 9.11
N TYR A 320 3.98 -16.44 8.29
CA TYR A 320 4.18 -17.31 7.15
C TYR A 320 4.55 -18.65 7.77
N ASP A 321 3.53 -19.44 8.05
CA ASP A 321 3.68 -20.85 8.43
C ASP A 321 3.83 -21.63 7.12
N GLU A 322 5.07 -21.67 6.66
CA GLU A 322 5.45 -22.48 5.52
C GLU A 322 5.64 -23.92 5.99
N THR A 323 4.57 -24.72 5.89
CA THR A 323 4.67 -26.16 6.13
C THR A 323 5.01 -26.88 4.82
N PHE A 324 6.24 -27.34 4.68
CA PHE A 324 6.63 -28.25 3.61
C PHE A 324 6.50 -29.71 4.06
N SER A 325 5.83 -30.56 3.29
CA SER A 325 5.68 -31.99 3.61
C SER A 325 6.04 -32.87 2.42
N ALA A 326 7.07 -33.72 2.55
CA ALA A 326 7.48 -34.66 1.51
C ALA A 326 7.59 -36.11 2.03
N SER A 327 7.15 -37.08 1.23
CA SER A 327 7.37 -38.50 1.54
C SER A 327 8.84 -38.92 1.41
N SER A 328 9.62 -38.19 0.61
CA SER A 328 11.06 -38.34 0.48
C SER A 328 11.63 -37.08 -0.15
N ALA A 329 12.61 -36.46 0.49
CA ALA A 329 13.36 -35.32 -0.05
C ALA A 329 14.81 -35.75 -0.26
N SER A 330 15.33 -35.53 -1.47
CA SER A 330 16.76 -35.68 -1.75
C SER A 330 17.26 -34.42 -2.43
N ALA A 331 18.31 -33.77 -1.90
CA ALA A 331 18.87 -32.54 -2.45
C ALA A 331 17.85 -31.39 -2.56
N LEU A 332 16.98 -31.24 -1.56
CA LEU A 332 16.10 -30.06 -1.47
C LEU A 332 16.92 -28.92 -0.87
N ALA A 333 16.99 -27.81 -1.60
CA ALA A 333 17.46 -26.54 -1.06
C ALA A 333 16.26 -25.60 -0.94
N LEU A 334 15.93 -25.19 0.28
CA LEU A 334 15.06 -24.04 0.52
C LEU A 334 15.97 -22.88 0.91
N SER A 335 15.76 -21.75 0.26
CA SER A 335 16.42 -20.51 0.63
C SER A 335 15.37 -19.44 0.57
N ASP A 336 14.95 -18.95 1.73
CA ASP A 336 14.04 -17.84 1.78
C ASP A 336 14.75 -16.57 2.23
N SER A 337 14.10 -15.49 1.84
CA SER A 337 14.55 -14.17 2.15
C SER A 337 13.30 -13.35 2.33
N TRP A 338 13.19 -12.71 3.49
CA TRP A 338 12.30 -11.57 3.80
C TRP A 338 11.01 -11.91 4.59
N ALA A 339 11.12 -12.07 5.91
CA ALA A 339 10.00 -11.84 6.83
C ALA A 339 10.45 -11.37 8.23
N LEU A 340 9.65 -10.49 8.84
CA LEU A 340 9.87 -9.86 10.17
C LEU A 340 9.52 -10.78 11.36
N SER A 341 8.76 -11.84 11.11
CA SER A 341 8.45 -12.93 12.05
C SER A 341 8.10 -14.15 11.21
N TYR A 342 8.83 -15.25 11.40
CA TYR A 342 8.81 -16.38 10.49
C TYR A 342 8.86 -17.68 11.30
N ALA A 343 8.03 -18.65 10.93
CA ALA A 343 8.04 -19.97 11.53
C ALA A 343 7.93 -21.02 10.43
N GLU A 344 9.01 -21.73 10.16
CA GLU A 344 9.02 -22.79 9.14
C GLU A 344 8.87 -24.16 9.78
N THR A 345 8.08 -25.03 9.16
CA THR A 345 8.06 -26.45 9.52
C THR A 345 8.32 -27.33 8.32
N PHE A 346 9.48 -28.00 8.32
CA PHE A 346 9.80 -29.02 7.32
C PHE A 346 9.50 -30.42 7.84
N GLY A 347 8.57 -31.13 7.20
CA GLY A 347 8.22 -32.52 7.50
C GLY A 347 8.66 -33.50 6.40
N ALA A 348 9.51 -34.48 6.71
CA ALA A 348 9.84 -35.55 5.75
C ALA A 348 9.91 -36.96 6.34
N SER A 349 9.34 -37.97 5.68
CA SER A 349 9.58 -39.36 6.12
C SER A 349 11.00 -39.86 5.85
N ALA A 350 11.70 -39.28 4.88
CA ALA A 350 13.13 -39.46 4.69
C ALA A 350 13.73 -38.22 4.00
N ALA A 351 14.75 -37.62 4.58
CA ALA A 351 15.50 -36.51 4.01
C ALA A 351 16.96 -36.91 3.81
N SER A 352 17.51 -36.70 2.61
CA SER A 352 18.93 -36.92 2.33
C SER A 352 19.54 -35.73 1.60
N GLY A 353 20.58 -35.10 2.14
CA GLY A 353 21.21 -33.95 1.51
C GLY A 353 20.29 -32.72 1.45
N ALA A 354 19.42 -32.52 2.45
CA ALA A 354 18.56 -31.33 2.49
C ALA A 354 19.39 -30.19 3.07
N GLU A 355 19.38 -29.03 2.42
CA GLU A 355 20.09 -27.83 2.83
C GLU A 355 19.03 -26.74 3.03
N PHE A 356 18.97 -26.19 4.23
CA PHE A 356 18.13 -25.04 4.57
C PHE A 356 19.09 -23.91 4.88
N THR A 357 18.95 -22.81 4.15
CA THR A 357 19.87 -21.68 4.29
C THR A 357 19.10 -20.40 4.19
N ASP A 358 18.99 -19.73 5.33
CA ASP A 358 18.30 -18.44 5.42
C ASP A 358 19.28 -17.28 5.57
N SER A 359 18.94 -16.19 4.86
CA SER A 359 19.75 -14.97 4.86
C SER A 359 18.92 -13.79 5.34
N TYR A 360 19.00 -13.51 6.63
CA TYR A 360 18.24 -12.44 7.26
C TYR A 360 18.95 -11.08 7.12
N GLN A 361 18.25 -10.10 6.56
CA GLN A 361 18.70 -8.71 6.56
C GLN A 361 18.16 -7.99 7.78
N THR A 362 19.04 -7.77 8.77
CA THR A 362 18.86 -6.89 9.93
C THR A 362 17.88 -7.41 11.00
N PRO A 363 18.08 -7.04 12.27
CA PRO A 363 17.61 -7.88 13.37
C PRO A 363 16.09 -7.76 13.53
N SER A 364 15.40 -8.83 13.16
CA SER A 364 13.98 -9.09 13.37
C SER A 364 13.74 -9.72 14.75
N ALA A 365 12.47 -9.78 15.17
CA ALA A 365 12.14 -9.89 16.59
C ALA A 365 11.96 -11.31 17.12
N ASN A 366 11.55 -12.32 16.33
CA ASN A 366 11.39 -13.72 16.77
C ASN A 366 11.31 -14.67 15.56
N TYR A 367 12.01 -15.81 15.65
CA TYR A 367 11.94 -16.91 14.68
C TYR A 367 11.81 -18.27 15.38
N ASP A 368 11.02 -19.18 14.79
CA ASP A 368 10.87 -20.56 15.26
C ASP A 368 10.93 -21.54 14.08
N GLU A 369 12.06 -22.23 13.91
CA GLU A 369 12.25 -23.18 12.82
C GLU A 369 12.16 -24.62 13.34
N THR A 370 11.34 -25.45 12.70
CA THR A 370 11.18 -26.87 13.07
C THR A 370 11.45 -27.79 11.88
N PHE A 371 12.52 -28.56 11.96
CA PHE A 371 12.78 -29.68 11.06
C PHE A 371 12.34 -31.00 11.71
N ALA A 372 11.37 -31.69 11.10
CA ALA A 372 10.86 -32.98 11.57
C ALA A 372 11.02 -34.09 10.51
N ALA A 373 11.81 -35.12 10.79
CA ALA A 373 11.96 -36.27 9.89
C ALA A 373 11.90 -37.64 10.56
N SER A 374 11.43 -38.69 9.87
CA SER A 374 11.63 -40.07 10.40
C SER A 374 13.02 -40.63 10.09
N ALA A 375 13.69 -40.14 9.05
CA ALA A 375 15.11 -40.41 8.81
C ALA A 375 15.75 -39.21 8.11
N ALA A 376 16.87 -38.70 8.62
CA ALA A 376 17.64 -37.62 8.03
C ALA A 376 19.08 -38.05 7.80
N SER A 377 19.65 -37.80 6.62
CA SER A 377 21.09 -38.00 6.39
C SER A 377 21.73 -36.90 5.56
N GLY A 378 22.81 -36.27 6.04
CA GLY A 378 23.38 -35.13 5.32
C GLY A 378 22.44 -33.92 5.31
N ALA A 379 21.63 -33.73 6.35
CA ALA A 379 20.81 -32.52 6.47
C ALA A 379 21.69 -31.40 7.04
N GLU A 380 21.71 -30.25 6.40
CA GLU A 380 22.42 -29.06 6.84
C GLU A 380 21.40 -27.94 7.04
N LEU A 381 21.37 -27.37 8.23
CA LEU A 381 20.62 -26.17 8.57
C LEU A 381 21.65 -25.09 8.90
N THR A 382 21.55 -23.95 8.24
CA THR A 382 22.54 -22.86 8.35
C THR A 382 21.85 -21.51 8.34
N ASP A 383 21.97 -20.80 9.44
CA ASP A 383 21.22 -19.55 9.63
C ASP A 383 22.11 -18.31 9.71
N ALA A 384 21.50 -17.19 9.34
CA ALA A 384 22.08 -15.86 9.54
C ALA A 384 21.50 -15.17 10.79
N TRP A 385 22.14 -14.09 11.22
CA TRP A 385 21.83 -13.29 12.42
C TRP A 385 20.32 -13.06 12.73
N ALA A 386 19.92 -13.30 13.99
CA ALA A 386 18.62 -12.96 14.60
C ALA A 386 18.76 -12.40 16.05
N LEU A 387 17.69 -11.82 16.64
CA LEU A 387 17.69 -11.34 18.04
C LEU A 387 17.23 -12.41 19.03
N ASP A 388 16.07 -13.02 18.74
CA ASP A 388 15.46 -14.11 19.49
C ASP A 388 15.16 -15.24 18.51
N TYR A 389 15.74 -16.42 18.73
CA TYR A 389 15.69 -17.54 17.80
C TYR A 389 15.49 -18.86 18.55
N SER A 390 14.52 -19.67 18.12
CA SER A 390 14.39 -21.06 18.53
C SER A 390 14.45 -21.99 17.34
N GLU A 391 15.25 -23.05 17.45
CA GLU A 391 15.32 -24.09 16.43
C GLU A 391 15.05 -25.46 17.04
N THR A 392 14.24 -26.26 16.35
CA THR A 392 13.94 -27.63 16.73
C THR A 392 14.24 -28.59 15.60
N PHE A 393 15.28 -29.41 15.75
CA PHE A 393 15.54 -30.55 14.90
C PHE A 393 15.03 -31.85 15.56
N ALA A 394 13.99 -32.46 14.98
CA ALA A 394 13.40 -33.70 15.45
C ALA A 394 13.55 -34.81 14.40
N ALA A 395 14.37 -35.84 14.65
CA ALA A 395 14.55 -36.97 13.74
C ALA A 395 14.43 -38.35 14.41
N THR A 396 13.66 -39.30 13.88
CA THR A 396 13.69 -40.67 14.47
C THR A 396 15.05 -41.36 14.25
N ALA A 397 15.70 -41.10 13.11
CA ALA A 397 17.08 -41.51 12.84
C ALA A 397 17.84 -40.40 12.10
N ALA A 398 18.95 -39.92 12.63
CA ALA A 398 19.80 -38.91 11.98
C ALA A 398 21.20 -39.45 11.72
N SER A 399 21.75 -39.23 10.51
CA SER A 399 23.12 -39.63 10.18
C SER A 399 23.86 -38.58 9.33
N GLY A 400 24.92 -37.97 9.84
CA GLY A 400 25.66 -36.96 9.06
C GLY A 400 24.93 -35.62 8.95
N ALA A 401 24.12 -35.25 9.93
CA ALA A 401 23.49 -33.93 9.95
C ALA A 401 24.41 -32.88 10.60
N THR A 402 24.30 -31.64 10.14
CA THR A 402 25.07 -30.49 10.63
C THR A 402 24.10 -29.36 10.93
N LEU A 403 24.17 -28.81 12.14
CA LEU A 403 23.54 -27.54 12.50
C LEU A 403 24.65 -26.50 12.65
N THR A 404 24.53 -25.38 11.94
CA THR A 404 25.54 -24.31 11.94
C THR A 404 24.88 -22.96 12.19
N ASP A 405 25.22 -22.33 13.31
CA ASP A 405 24.64 -21.05 13.67
C ASP A 405 25.54 -19.84 13.38
N ALA A 406 24.89 -18.68 13.25
CA ALA A 406 25.54 -17.37 13.28
C ALA A 406 25.00 -16.47 14.42
N TRP A 407 25.90 -16.04 15.32
CA TRP A 407 25.83 -14.97 16.35
C TRP A 407 24.45 -14.45 16.79
N LEU A 408 24.05 -14.70 18.05
CA LEU A 408 22.71 -14.38 18.56
C LEU A 408 22.71 -13.81 20.00
N LEU A 409 21.63 -13.12 20.39
CA LEU A 409 21.47 -12.54 21.74
C LEU A 409 20.77 -13.53 22.70
N ASN A 410 19.61 -14.07 22.33
CA ASN A 410 18.89 -15.13 23.05
C ASN A 410 18.62 -16.31 22.12
N TYR A 411 19.10 -17.50 22.51
CA TYR A 411 19.09 -18.68 21.66
C TYR A 411 18.64 -19.94 22.40
N ALA A 412 17.72 -20.70 21.79
CA ALA A 412 17.28 -22.00 22.26
C ALA A 412 17.29 -23.04 21.14
N GLU A 413 18.11 -24.08 21.29
CA GLU A 413 18.18 -25.20 20.34
C GLU A 413 17.65 -26.47 20.98
N THR A 414 16.80 -27.18 20.25
CA THR A 414 16.32 -28.51 20.63
C THR A 414 16.63 -29.53 19.56
N PHE A 415 17.57 -30.43 19.85
CA PHE A 415 17.79 -31.63 19.05
C PHE A 415 17.13 -32.83 19.72
N ALA A 416 16.22 -33.49 19.01
CA ALA A 416 15.53 -34.69 19.47
C ALA A 416 15.69 -35.82 18.44
N ALA A 417 16.53 -36.82 18.72
CA ALA A 417 16.62 -37.99 17.84
C ALA A 417 16.78 -39.35 18.51
N ALA A 418 15.83 -40.26 18.27
CA ALA A 418 15.85 -41.60 18.86
C ALA A 418 17.06 -42.47 18.46
N SER A 419 17.77 -42.10 17.39
CA SER A 419 19.10 -42.63 17.05
C SER A 419 19.87 -41.62 16.20
N ALA A 420 21.10 -41.28 16.61
CA ALA A 420 21.96 -40.33 15.89
C ALA A 420 23.35 -40.93 15.62
N ALA A 421 23.89 -40.72 14.41
CA ALA A 421 25.25 -41.12 14.02
C ALA A 421 25.96 -39.97 13.28
N ALA A 422 27.21 -39.67 13.67
CA ALA A 422 28.04 -38.64 13.00
C ALA A 422 27.35 -37.28 12.87
N PHE A 423 27.15 -36.60 14.00
CA PHE A 423 26.48 -35.31 14.06
C PHE A 423 27.46 -34.20 14.47
N THR A 424 27.26 -32.99 13.93
CA THR A 424 28.08 -31.81 14.23
C THR A 424 27.18 -30.63 14.57
N LEU A 425 27.39 -30.07 15.77
CA LEU A 425 26.89 -28.75 16.16
C LEU A 425 28.04 -27.76 16.03
N THR A 426 27.79 -26.63 15.37
CA THR A 426 28.77 -25.55 15.30
C THR A 426 28.11 -24.25 15.73
N ASP A 427 28.31 -23.89 16.99
CA ASP A 427 27.72 -22.68 17.55
C ASP A 427 28.59 -21.46 17.27
N ALA A 428 27.91 -20.33 17.08
CA ALA A 428 28.50 -19.02 17.24
C ALA A 428 28.19 -18.46 18.64
N TRP A 429 28.86 -17.37 19.03
CA TRP A 429 28.77 -16.81 20.38
C TRP A 429 27.34 -16.30 20.69
N ALA A 430 26.76 -16.70 21.83
CA ALA A 430 25.47 -16.22 22.32
C ALA A 430 25.54 -15.60 23.74
N LEU A 431 24.63 -14.68 24.06
CA LEU A 431 24.61 -13.98 25.36
C LEU A 431 23.79 -14.74 26.43
N ASP A 432 22.59 -15.22 26.07
CA ASP A 432 21.78 -16.16 26.85
C ASP A 432 21.50 -17.41 25.99
N TYR A 433 21.81 -18.59 26.56
CA TYR A 433 21.99 -19.82 25.77
C TYR A 433 21.37 -21.03 26.47
N ALA A 434 20.52 -21.78 25.76
CA ALA A 434 19.90 -23.01 26.23
C ALA A 434 19.87 -24.11 25.14
N GLU A 435 20.77 -25.08 25.23
CA GLU A 435 20.72 -26.31 24.44
C GLU A 435 19.95 -27.42 25.17
N THR A 436 19.05 -28.11 24.45
CA THR A 436 18.46 -29.37 24.90
C THR A 436 18.75 -30.48 23.90
N PHE A 437 19.55 -31.47 24.33
CA PHE A 437 19.81 -32.67 23.56
C PHE A 437 19.06 -33.88 24.14
N ALA A 438 18.18 -34.48 23.34
CA ALA A 438 17.48 -35.71 23.66
C ALA A 438 17.73 -36.75 22.57
N ALA A 439 18.69 -37.66 22.81
CA ALA A 439 18.93 -38.81 21.94
C ALA A 439 18.63 -40.16 22.60
#